data_AF-A0AAW0A450-F1
#
_entry.id   AF-A0AAW0A450-F1
#
_cell.length_a   1.000
_cell.length_b   1.000
_cell.length_c   1.000
_cell.angle_alpha   90.00
_cell.angle_beta   90.00
_cell.angle_gamma   90.00
#
_symmetry.space_group_name_H-M   'P 1'
#
loop_
_entity.id
_entity.type
_entity.pdbx_description
1 polymer ?
#
loop_
_entity_poly.entity_id
_entity_poly.type
_entity_poly.pdbx_seq_one_letter_code
_entity_poly.pdbx_strand_id
1 'polypeptide(L)'
;MEASLLIDRPVDLSLKCHLNLGYQKRFHLALRSFREILEVYDELNKRIEQSPGIPVSNPSVPYWAIPPSPLAQHGSSDALPAYADIVIIGSGIAGTAFARTVLGFEQESENVPQVVMLEARDTCSGATGRNGGHITPVLYHDYPVVRKRLGPEMAKRVIEFRLAHLSALIQVCEEEDILEDSQCREVETFDRKTWRIVNVEECVKKLQLSPRVVGTISTTAGAAHPCRLVTGVLSRLLERHPKNFHLFTQTPCLSVTSEGDHSFYSVSTSRGTVRARHVIHATNAWVSHLLPQMRKRVVPARGHMSAQRPGVGLGQAILQRPVDTIPQANPNDSVLTLTEPATPPKSSWLGTRSWVMHGDGIYDYLTQQPLPTPAYDPTTAEFMFGGGLARGELSGGGVLKDIFE
;
A
#
# COMPACT_ATOMS: atom_id res chain seq x y z
N MET A 1 0.41 45.04 -7.03
CA MET A 1 0.36 46.05 -8.10
C MET A 1 1.12 45.46 -9.30
N GLU A 2 0.54 45.22 -10.47
CA GLU A 2 -0.86 45.28 -10.92
C GLU A 2 -1.07 44.16 -11.98
N ALA A 3 -1.94 43.20 -11.72
CA ALA A 3 -2.40 42.23 -12.73
C ALA A 3 -3.95 42.24 -12.88
N SER A 4 -4.63 43.02 -12.03
CA SER A 4 -6.08 43.13 -11.93
C SER A 4 -6.69 44.19 -12.85
N LEU A 5 -5.88 44.97 -13.59
CA LEU A 5 -6.35 46.10 -14.41
C LEU A 5 -6.59 45.77 -15.90
N LEU A 6 -6.37 44.51 -16.32
CA LEU A 6 -6.54 44.06 -17.70
C LEU A 6 -7.79 43.20 -17.94
N ILE A 7 -8.61 42.95 -16.92
CA ILE A 7 -9.71 41.95 -16.99
C ILE A 7 -11.09 42.58 -17.29
N ASP A 8 -11.31 43.85 -16.93
CA ASP A 8 -12.65 44.49 -16.97
C ASP A 8 -12.87 45.55 -18.07
N ARG A 9 -12.04 45.58 -19.12
CA ARG A 9 -12.37 46.38 -20.32
C ARG A 9 -13.07 45.53 -21.37
N PRO A 10 -14.26 45.91 -21.87
CA PRO A 10 -14.80 45.29 -23.08
C PRO A 10 -13.84 45.57 -24.23
N VAL A 11 -13.30 44.51 -24.83
CA VAL A 11 -12.46 44.63 -26.03
C VAL A 11 -13.39 45.00 -27.18
N ASP A 12 -13.35 46.26 -27.60
CA ASP A 12 -14.06 46.70 -28.80
C ASP A 12 -13.43 46.06 -30.04
N LEU A 13 -14.07 45.01 -30.53
CA LEU A 13 -13.70 44.27 -31.74
C LEU A 13 -14.24 44.96 -33.01
N SER A 14 -14.21 46.31 -33.06
CA SER A 14 -14.60 47.12 -34.22
C SER A 14 -13.60 47.05 -35.39
N LEU A 15 -12.54 46.23 -35.27
CA LEU A 15 -11.73 45.75 -36.40
C LEU A 15 -12.60 44.91 -37.36
N LYS A 16 -13.15 45.59 -38.38
CA LYS A 16 -13.86 44.99 -39.53
C LYS A 16 -12.93 44.20 -40.44
N CYS A 17 -12.31 43.15 -39.92
CA CYS A 17 -11.80 42.06 -40.74
C CYS A 17 -12.99 41.18 -41.16
N HIS A 18 -13.14 40.92 -42.46
CA HIS A 18 -14.10 39.93 -42.98
C HIS A 18 -13.63 38.49 -42.67
N LEU A 19 -13.49 38.17 -41.38
CA LEU A 19 -13.35 36.81 -40.90
C LEU A 19 -14.69 36.10 -41.09
N ASN A 20 -14.69 35.09 -41.97
CA ASN A 20 -15.85 34.23 -42.24
C ASN A 20 -16.52 33.81 -40.92
N LEU A 21 -17.85 33.81 -40.87
CA LEU A 21 -18.66 33.56 -39.66
C LEU A 21 -18.25 32.28 -38.90
N GLY A 22 -17.71 31.28 -39.61
CA GLY A 22 -17.11 30.08 -39.02
C GLY A 22 -15.87 30.34 -38.14
N TYR A 23 -15.00 31.30 -38.50
CA TYR A 23 -13.83 31.68 -37.68
C TYR A 23 -14.24 32.39 -36.39
N GLN A 24 -15.23 33.28 -36.42
CA GLN A 24 -15.72 33.95 -35.21
C GLN A 24 -16.33 32.95 -34.21
N LYS A 25 -17.09 31.96 -34.70
CA LYS A 25 -17.63 30.86 -33.88
C LYS A 25 -16.52 29.97 -33.30
N ARG A 26 -15.51 29.61 -34.12
CA ARG A 26 -14.33 28.83 -33.68
C ARG A 26 -13.51 29.59 -32.62
N PHE A 27 -13.32 30.90 -32.78
CA PHE A 27 -12.62 31.73 -31.81
C PHE A 27 -13.37 31.83 -30.47
N HIS A 28 -14.69 32.04 -30.50
CA HIS A 28 -15.52 32.01 -29.28
C HIS A 28 -15.46 30.66 -28.56
N LEU A 29 -15.51 29.55 -29.31
CA LEU A 29 -15.39 28.20 -28.73
C LEU A 29 -14.00 28.01 -28.10
N ALA A 30 -12.93 28.40 -28.79
CA ALA A 30 -11.57 28.32 -28.25
C ALA A 30 -11.37 29.18 -26.99
N LEU A 31 -11.90 30.41 -26.97
CA LEU A 31 -11.83 31.29 -25.79
C LEU A 31 -12.61 30.71 -24.61
N ARG A 32 -13.78 30.11 -24.87
CA ARG A 32 -14.59 29.42 -23.85
C ARG A 32 -13.84 28.22 -23.27
N SER A 33 -13.35 27.31 -24.12
CA SER A 33 -12.59 26.15 -23.67
C SER A 33 -11.31 26.54 -22.93
N PHE A 34 -10.65 27.64 -23.32
CA PHE A 34 -9.50 28.16 -22.60
C PHE A 34 -9.87 28.67 -21.19
N ARG A 35 -11.00 29.37 -21.04
CA ARG A 35 -11.52 29.75 -19.71
C ARG A 35 -11.87 28.54 -18.85
N GLU A 36 -12.59 27.57 -19.41
CA GLU A 36 -12.94 26.32 -18.71
C GLU A 36 -11.68 25.55 -18.24
N ILE A 37 -10.61 25.53 -19.05
CA ILE A 37 -9.30 24.95 -18.66
C ILE A 37 -8.63 25.76 -17.55
N LEU A 38 -8.67 27.09 -17.58
CA LEU A 38 -8.11 27.94 -16.52
C LEU A 38 -8.85 27.75 -15.20
N GLU A 39 -10.19 27.70 -15.21
CA GLU A 39 -11.00 27.46 -14.02
C GLU A 39 -10.68 26.10 -13.38
N VAL A 40 -10.55 25.04 -14.20
CA VAL A 40 -10.12 23.71 -13.74
C VAL A 40 -8.69 23.72 -13.19
N TYR A 41 -7.76 24.45 -13.83
CA TYR A 41 -6.38 24.58 -13.38
C TYR A 41 -6.27 25.33 -12.04
N ASP A 42 -7.03 26.41 -11.85
CA ASP A 42 -7.04 27.18 -10.61
C ASP A 42 -7.67 26.39 -9.47
N GLU A 43 -8.76 25.67 -9.72
CA GLU A 43 -9.39 24.79 -8.72
C GLU A 43 -8.47 23.61 -8.34
N LEU A 44 -7.78 23.00 -9.33
CA LEU A 44 -6.78 21.97 -9.08
C LEU A 44 -5.63 22.52 -8.22
N ASN A 45 -5.10 23.70 -8.54
CA ASN A 45 -4.03 24.33 -7.75
C ASN A 45 -4.47 24.61 -6.31
N LYS A 46 -5.66 25.17 -6.10
CA LYS A 46 -6.22 25.41 -4.76
C LYS A 46 -6.29 24.12 -3.94
N ARG A 47 -6.78 23.02 -4.53
CA ARG A 47 -6.86 21.71 -3.86
C ARG A 47 -5.48 21.12 -3.53
N ILE A 48 -4.51 21.29 -4.42
CA ILE A 48 -3.14 20.78 -4.22
C ILE A 48 -2.34 21.63 -3.20
N GLU A 49 -2.69 22.91 -3.04
CA GLU A 49 -2.12 23.81 -2.02
C GLU A 49 -2.74 23.65 -0.63
N GLN A 50 -3.95 23.08 -0.52
CA GLN A 50 -4.59 22.86 0.76
C GLN A 50 -3.81 21.85 1.61
N SER A 51 -3.74 22.15 2.91
CA SER A 51 -3.20 21.21 3.90
C SER A 51 -4.14 20.01 4.03
N PRO A 52 -3.64 18.76 4.04
CA PRO A 52 -4.48 17.57 4.24
C PRO A 52 -5.06 17.47 5.67
N GLY A 53 -4.66 18.38 6.58
CA GLY A 53 -5.08 18.36 7.98
C GLY A 53 -4.48 17.21 8.79
N ILE A 54 -5.01 17.03 9.99
CA ILE A 54 -4.83 15.79 10.76
C ILE A 54 -5.81 14.71 10.27
N PRO A 55 -5.58 13.42 10.56
CA PRO A 55 -6.55 12.36 10.25
C PRO A 55 -7.94 12.63 10.85
N VAL A 56 -8.99 12.20 10.13
CA VAL A 56 -10.38 12.36 10.57
C VAL A 56 -10.67 11.54 11.83
N SER A 57 -11.55 12.06 12.69
CA SER A 57 -11.90 11.47 14.00
C SER A 57 -12.65 10.15 13.93
N ASN A 58 -13.46 9.92 12.88
CA ASN A 58 -14.19 8.67 12.67
C ASN A 58 -13.79 8.03 11.32
N PRO A 59 -12.62 7.36 11.25
CA PRO A 59 -12.19 6.65 10.05
C PRO A 59 -12.86 5.27 9.93
N SER A 60 -12.98 4.74 8.71
CA SER A 60 -13.29 3.31 8.56
C SER A 60 -12.19 2.44 9.16
N VAL A 61 -12.56 1.29 9.75
CA VAL A 61 -11.59 0.32 10.28
C VAL A 61 -10.80 -0.31 9.10
N PRO A 62 -9.45 -0.38 9.16
CA PRO A 62 -8.68 -1.12 8.18
C PRO A 62 -8.97 -2.62 8.25
N TYR A 63 -9.10 -3.31 7.11
CA TYR A 63 -9.31 -4.77 7.07
C TYR A 63 -8.22 -5.53 7.86
N TRP A 64 -6.95 -5.17 7.67
CA TRP A 64 -5.82 -5.77 8.40
C TRP A 64 -5.75 -5.43 9.90
N ALA A 65 -6.66 -4.60 10.42
CA ALA A 65 -6.76 -4.29 11.85
C ALA A 65 -7.88 -5.10 12.53
N ILE A 66 -8.35 -6.18 11.91
CA ILE A 66 -9.40 -7.07 12.43
C ILE A 66 -8.81 -8.49 12.56
N PRO A 67 -8.76 -9.08 13.77
CA PRO A 67 -9.01 -8.44 15.06
C PRO A 67 -7.97 -7.33 15.38
N PRO A 68 -8.27 -6.39 16.29
CA PRO A 68 -7.32 -5.36 16.68
C PRO A 68 -6.08 -5.98 17.34
N SER A 69 -4.90 -5.45 16.98
CA SER A 69 -3.65 -5.81 17.65
C SER A 69 -3.67 -5.37 19.13
N PRO A 70 -3.01 -6.10 20.05
CA PRO A 70 -2.76 -5.61 21.41
C PRO A 70 -2.06 -4.23 21.44
N LEU A 71 -1.29 -3.89 20.40
CA LEU A 71 -0.65 -2.59 20.27
C LEU A 71 -1.54 -1.51 19.65
N ALA A 72 -2.80 -1.79 19.28
CA ALA A 72 -3.66 -0.84 18.57
C ALA A 72 -3.77 0.50 19.31
N GLN A 73 -3.93 0.49 20.63
CA GLN A 73 -4.03 1.69 21.48
C GLN A 73 -2.91 1.80 22.53
N HIS A 74 -1.72 1.26 22.22
CA HIS A 74 -0.56 1.31 23.12
C HIS A 74 -0.15 2.75 23.46
N GLY A 75 0.15 3.02 24.72
CA GLY A 75 0.53 4.35 25.22
C GLY A 75 -0.56 5.43 25.11
N SER A 76 -1.81 5.09 24.79
CA SER A 76 -2.90 6.07 24.61
C SER A 76 -3.29 6.83 25.89
N SER A 77 -3.03 6.24 27.07
CA SER A 77 -3.28 6.82 28.41
C SER A 77 -2.05 7.45 29.08
N ASP A 78 -0.85 7.08 28.63
CA ASP A 78 0.37 7.24 29.42
C ASP A 78 0.93 8.69 29.39
N ALA A 79 1.83 9.03 30.30
CA ALA A 79 2.45 10.36 30.28
C ALA A 79 3.47 10.46 29.14
N LEU A 80 3.37 11.51 28.31
CA LEU A 80 4.42 11.81 27.33
C LEU A 80 5.72 12.24 28.05
N PRO A 81 6.90 11.74 27.64
CA PRO A 81 8.15 12.24 28.17
C PRO A 81 8.41 13.66 27.67
N ALA A 82 8.96 14.52 28.53
CA ALA A 82 9.29 15.90 28.16
C ALA A 82 10.41 15.99 27.09
N TYR A 83 11.20 14.92 26.95
CA TYR A 83 12.33 14.84 26.04
C TYR A 83 12.44 13.46 25.39
N ALA A 84 12.98 13.44 24.16
CA ALA A 84 13.51 12.25 23.49
C ALA A 84 14.68 12.66 22.58
N ASP A 85 15.59 11.75 22.24
CA ASP A 85 16.63 12.05 21.25
C ASP A 85 16.04 12.16 19.84
N ILE A 86 15.11 11.25 19.53
CA ILE A 86 14.43 11.13 18.23
C ILE A 86 12.91 11.01 18.45
N VAL A 87 12.14 11.82 17.72
CA VAL A 87 10.69 11.65 17.61
C VAL A 87 10.31 11.18 16.20
N ILE A 88 9.60 10.07 16.10
CA ILE A 88 9.08 9.50 14.85
C ILE A 88 7.58 9.79 14.78
N ILE A 89 7.11 10.39 13.69
CA ILE A 89 5.71 10.74 13.51
C ILE A 89 5.08 9.79 12.48
N GLY A 90 4.25 8.87 12.94
CA GLY A 90 3.56 7.84 12.15
C GLY A 90 4.11 6.43 12.40
N SER A 91 3.23 5.50 12.80
CA SER A 91 3.54 4.10 13.11
C SER A 91 3.53 3.15 11.91
N GLY A 92 3.40 3.68 10.68
CA GLY A 92 3.43 2.86 9.47
C GLY A 92 4.78 2.18 9.22
N ILE A 93 4.85 1.40 8.15
CA ILE A 93 6.05 0.60 7.81
C ILE A 93 7.35 1.44 7.76
N ALA A 94 7.29 2.70 7.30
CA ALA A 94 8.46 3.58 7.23
C ALA A 94 8.96 4.02 8.61
N GLY A 95 8.06 4.37 9.53
CA GLY A 95 8.42 4.76 10.91
C GLY A 95 8.92 3.55 11.71
N THR A 96 8.29 2.40 11.51
CA THR A 96 8.69 1.12 12.13
C THR A 96 10.05 0.65 11.64
N ALA A 97 10.31 0.71 10.33
CA ALA A 97 11.62 0.38 9.77
C ALA A 97 12.72 1.32 10.30
N PHE A 98 12.45 2.62 10.39
CA PHE A 98 13.40 3.57 10.99
C PHE A 98 13.68 3.24 12.46
N ALA A 99 12.63 3.01 13.26
CA ALA A 99 12.76 2.65 14.68
C ALA A 99 13.59 1.38 14.86
N ARG A 100 13.31 0.33 14.07
CA ARG A 100 14.07 -0.93 14.07
C ARG A 100 15.54 -0.68 13.77
N THR A 101 15.85 0.03 12.68
CA THR A 101 17.23 0.30 12.28
C THR A 101 17.98 1.11 13.34
N VAL A 102 17.40 2.17 13.91
CA VAL A 102 18.12 3.03 14.84
C VAL A 102 18.34 2.39 16.22
N LEU A 103 17.43 1.51 16.65
CA LEU A 103 17.58 0.74 17.90
C LEU A 103 18.49 -0.49 17.72
N GLY A 104 18.59 -1.04 16.51
CA GLY A 104 19.48 -2.16 16.18
C GLY A 104 20.98 -1.84 16.27
N PHE A 105 21.37 -0.56 16.25
CA PHE A 105 22.77 -0.14 16.42
C PHE A 105 23.27 -0.15 17.88
N GLU A 106 22.52 -0.73 18.83
CA GLU A 106 22.93 -0.83 20.24
C GLU A 106 24.25 -1.58 20.46
N GLN A 107 24.64 -2.47 19.54
CA GLN A 107 25.92 -3.18 19.60
C GLN A 107 27.13 -2.30 19.17
N GLU A 108 26.86 -1.17 18.52
CA GLU A 108 27.87 -0.24 17.98
C GLU A 108 28.02 1.05 18.81
N SER A 109 27.14 1.29 19.79
CA SER A 109 27.11 2.51 20.61
C SER A 109 26.75 2.22 22.07
N GLU A 110 27.58 2.69 23.01
CA GLU A 110 27.29 2.63 24.45
C GLU A 110 26.00 3.41 24.85
N ASN A 111 25.56 4.35 24.02
CA ASN A 111 24.35 5.14 24.23
C ASN A 111 23.29 4.80 23.18
N VAL A 112 22.28 4.02 23.58
CA VAL A 112 21.08 3.76 22.79
C VAL A 112 20.15 4.99 22.86
N PRO A 113 19.75 5.59 21.74
CA PRO A 113 18.94 6.82 21.77
C PRO A 113 17.54 6.57 22.34
N GLN A 114 17.00 7.55 23.05
CA GLN A 114 15.60 7.58 23.43
C GLN A 114 14.74 7.95 22.20
N VAL A 115 13.92 6.99 21.75
CA VAL A 115 13.07 7.08 20.57
C VAL A 115 11.60 7.10 21.00
N VAL A 116 10.88 8.15 20.62
CA VAL A 116 9.43 8.29 20.84
C VAL A 116 8.71 8.22 19.51
N MET A 117 7.81 7.26 19.33
CA MET A 117 6.93 7.14 18.18
C MET A 117 5.54 7.66 18.51
N LEU A 118 5.05 8.61 17.71
CA LEU A 118 3.72 9.22 17.85
C LEU A 118 2.82 8.76 16.71
N GLU A 119 1.66 8.19 17.03
CA GLU A 119 0.62 7.82 16.06
C GLU A 119 -0.67 8.59 16.36
N ALA A 120 -1.29 9.15 15.33
CA ALA A 120 -2.45 10.02 15.46
C ALA A 120 -3.75 9.27 15.78
N ARG A 121 -3.78 7.96 15.54
CA ARG A 121 -4.93 7.07 15.75
C ARG A 121 -4.43 5.75 16.36
N ASP A 122 -5.00 4.62 15.95
CA ASP A 122 -4.46 3.30 16.28
C ASP A 122 -3.21 2.95 15.47
N THR A 123 -2.33 2.13 16.04
CA THR A 123 -1.10 1.62 15.41
C THR A 123 -1.36 1.02 14.03
N CYS A 124 -0.54 1.39 13.04
CA CYS A 124 -0.59 0.93 11.65
C CYS A 124 -1.92 1.21 10.90
N SER A 125 -2.86 1.97 11.46
CA SER A 125 -4.20 2.23 10.89
C SER A 125 -4.24 3.09 9.61
N GLY A 126 -3.07 3.58 9.16
CA GLY A 126 -2.85 4.36 7.95
C GLY A 126 -2.81 3.52 6.66
N ALA A 127 -2.00 3.94 5.69
CA ALA A 127 -1.89 3.25 4.39
C ALA A 127 -1.29 1.84 4.50
N THR A 128 -0.41 1.58 5.48
CA THR A 128 0.15 0.23 5.69
C THR A 128 -0.95 -0.77 6.06
N GLY A 129 -1.91 -0.42 6.92
CA GLY A 129 -3.06 -1.28 7.21
C GLY A 129 -4.15 -1.33 6.12
N ARG A 130 -3.95 -0.74 4.93
CA ARG A 130 -5.00 -0.54 3.90
C ARG A 130 -4.58 -0.86 2.45
N ASN A 131 -3.48 -1.57 2.24
CA ASN A 131 -3.09 -2.08 0.91
C ASN A 131 -3.43 -3.58 0.78
N GLY A 132 -3.13 -4.23 -0.35
CA GLY A 132 -3.43 -5.65 -0.57
C GLY A 132 -2.45 -6.67 0.03
N GLY A 133 -1.40 -6.25 0.75
CA GLY A 133 -0.38 -7.16 1.30
C GLY A 133 0.67 -7.65 0.30
N HIS A 134 0.69 -7.08 -0.91
CA HIS A 134 1.51 -7.54 -2.04
C HIS A 134 2.96 -7.02 -1.95
N ILE A 135 3.95 -7.94 -2.02
CA ILE A 135 5.39 -7.62 -2.09
C ILE A 135 5.89 -8.00 -3.49
N THR A 136 5.64 -7.13 -4.48
CA THR A 136 6.05 -7.37 -5.87
C THR A 136 6.78 -6.17 -6.46
N PRO A 137 7.99 -6.37 -7.03
CA PRO A 137 8.69 -5.32 -7.74
C PRO A 137 8.03 -5.09 -9.11
N VAL A 138 7.58 -3.86 -9.38
CA VAL A 138 7.18 -3.47 -10.74
C VAL A 138 8.44 -3.26 -11.57
N LEU A 139 8.77 -4.23 -12.42
CA LEU A 139 10.04 -4.26 -13.18
C LEU A 139 9.91 -3.65 -14.58
N TYR A 140 9.15 -4.32 -15.46
CA TYR A 140 9.09 -4.00 -16.90
C TYR A 140 8.33 -2.71 -17.19
N HIS A 141 7.23 -2.45 -16.49
CA HIS A 141 6.36 -1.28 -16.72
C HIS A 141 7.07 0.04 -16.41
N ASP A 142 7.78 0.10 -15.29
CA ASP A 142 8.43 1.32 -14.82
C ASP A 142 9.77 1.59 -15.51
N TYR A 143 10.48 0.55 -15.98
CA TYR A 143 11.83 0.67 -16.51
C TYR A 143 11.98 1.73 -17.62
N PRO A 144 11.11 1.83 -18.65
CA PRO A 144 11.20 2.88 -19.66
C PRO A 144 11.13 4.29 -19.07
N VAL A 145 10.29 4.50 -18.06
CA VAL A 145 10.10 5.79 -17.38
C VAL A 145 11.31 6.13 -16.51
N VAL A 146 11.78 5.16 -15.71
CA VAL A 146 12.95 5.34 -14.83
C VAL A 146 14.22 5.56 -15.66
N ARG A 147 14.46 4.75 -16.70
CA ARG A 147 15.58 4.90 -17.65
C ARG A 147 15.57 6.27 -18.33
N LYS A 148 14.40 6.75 -18.79
CA LYS A 148 14.28 8.06 -19.43
C LYS A 148 14.59 9.22 -18.48
N ARG A 149 14.33 9.06 -17.17
CA ARG A 149 14.54 10.09 -16.15
C ARG A 149 15.93 10.09 -15.52
N LEU A 150 16.51 8.90 -15.28
CA LEU A 150 17.72 8.72 -14.46
C LEU A 150 18.91 8.08 -15.20
N GLY A 151 18.74 7.71 -16.47
CA GLY A 151 19.73 6.93 -17.22
C GLY A 151 19.64 5.41 -16.96
N PRO A 152 20.27 4.59 -17.82
CA PRO A 152 20.16 3.13 -17.72
C PRO A 152 20.84 2.54 -16.47
N GLU A 153 21.98 3.08 -16.04
CA GLU A 153 22.73 2.60 -14.87
C GLU A 153 21.93 2.77 -13.58
N MET A 154 21.31 3.95 -13.39
CA MET A 154 20.48 4.19 -12.21
C MET A 154 19.17 3.42 -12.28
N ALA A 155 18.58 3.25 -13.46
CA ALA A 155 17.38 2.42 -13.64
C ALA A 155 17.65 0.94 -13.28
N LYS A 156 18.83 0.42 -13.61
CA LYS A 156 19.28 -0.90 -13.17
C LYS A 156 19.37 -0.97 -11.63
N ARG A 157 20.03 0.00 -10.97
CA ARG A 157 20.15 0.05 -9.50
C ARG A 157 18.79 0.13 -8.79
N VAL A 158 17.83 0.88 -9.35
CA VAL A 158 16.45 0.97 -8.83
C VAL A 158 15.72 -0.38 -8.95
N ILE A 159 15.95 -1.13 -10.03
CA ILE A 159 15.43 -2.49 -10.21
C ILE A 159 16.05 -3.47 -9.20
N GLU A 160 17.37 -3.46 -9.05
CA GLU A 160 18.10 -4.32 -8.10
C GLU A 160 17.64 -4.08 -6.66
N PHE A 161 17.48 -2.81 -6.27
CA PHE A 161 16.93 -2.42 -4.97
C PHE A 161 15.50 -2.94 -4.76
N ARG A 162 14.61 -2.79 -5.75
CA ARG A 162 13.23 -3.31 -5.69
C ARG A 162 13.18 -4.84 -5.59
N LEU A 163 14.06 -5.56 -6.29
CA LEU A 163 14.17 -7.02 -6.22
C LEU A 163 14.59 -7.50 -4.83
N ALA A 164 15.52 -6.79 -4.18
CA ALA A 164 16.02 -7.15 -2.85
C ALA A 164 14.95 -7.05 -1.72
N HIS A 165 13.87 -6.28 -1.93
CA HIS A 165 12.85 -6.04 -0.90
C HIS A 165 12.18 -7.31 -0.37
N LEU A 166 11.92 -8.33 -1.21
CA LEU A 166 11.25 -9.55 -0.76
C LEU A 166 12.10 -10.31 0.24
N SER A 167 13.35 -10.59 -0.11
CA SER A 167 14.32 -11.24 0.78
C SER A 167 14.57 -10.42 2.04
N ALA A 168 14.70 -9.10 1.93
CA ALA A 168 14.89 -8.22 3.09
C ALA A 168 13.68 -8.24 4.04
N LEU A 169 12.44 -8.28 3.53
CA LEU A 169 11.24 -8.36 4.37
C LEU A 169 11.09 -9.73 5.03
N ILE A 170 11.42 -10.82 4.35
CA ILE A 170 11.44 -12.17 4.94
C ILE A 170 12.50 -12.23 6.04
N GLN A 171 13.73 -11.78 5.77
CA GLN A 171 14.82 -11.73 6.74
C GLN A 171 14.44 -10.91 7.99
N VAL A 172 13.81 -9.74 7.84
CA VAL A 172 13.29 -8.96 8.98
C VAL A 172 12.26 -9.76 9.80
N CYS A 173 11.43 -10.59 9.15
CA CYS A 173 10.44 -11.41 9.86
C CYS A 173 11.07 -12.61 10.59
N GLU A 174 12.16 -13.15 10.07
CA GLU A 174 12.96 -14.20 10.70
C GLU A 174 13.75 -13.64 11.90
N GLU A 175 14.45 -12.51 11.72
CA GLU A 175 15.23 -11.84 12.77
C GLU A 175 14.39 -11.36 13.97
N GLU A 176 13.11 -11.06 13.75
CA GLU A 176 12.18 -10.58 14.79
C GLU A 176 11.27 -11.68 15.36
N ASP A 177 11.40 -12.93 14.87
CA ASP A 177 10.53 -14.05 15.23
C ASP A 177 9.03 -13.72 15.06
N ILE A 178 8.67 -13.32 13.83
CA ILE A 178 7.31 -12.95 13.41
C ILE A 178 6.93 -13.52 12.03
N LEU A 179 7.72 -14.44 11.45
CA LEU A 179 7.49 -14.96 10.09
C LEU A 179 6.11 -15.60 9.93
N GLU A 180 5.69 -16.42 10.90
CA GLU A 180 4.37 -17.06 10.90
C GLU A 180 3.24 -16.02 11.06
N ASP A 181 3.33 -15.16 12.08
CA ASP A 181 2.31 -14.15 12.39
C ASP A 181 2.13 -13.12 11.26
N SER A 182 3.25 -12.60 10.74
CA SER A 182 3.26 -11.65 9.62
C SER A 182 2.81 -12.27 8.30
N GLN A 183 2.80 -13.61 8.20
CA GLN A 183 2.50 -14.37 6.99
C GLN A 183 3.37 -13.98 5.79
N CYS A 184 4.54 -13.40 6.07
CA CYS A 184 5.50 -12.93 5.07
C CYS A 184 6.10 -14.14 4.36
N ARG A 185 5.85 -14.26 3.05
CA ARG A 185 6.22 -15.45 2.28
C ARG A 185 6.43 -15.11 0.82
N GLU A 186 7.24 -15.93 0.14
CA GLU A 186 7.18 -16.03 -1.31
C GLU A 186 5.80 -16.54 -1.76
N VAL A 187 5.28 -16.00 -2.85
CA VAL A 187 4.11 -16.52 -3.56
C VAL A 187 4.52 -17.08 -4.91
N GLU A 188 3.91 -18.19 -5.31
CA GLU A 188 4.20 -18.88 -6.55
C GLU A 188 3.81 -18.05 -7.76
N THR A 189 4.80 -17.79 -8.61
CA THR A 189 4.59 -17.70 -10.05
C THR A 189 5.55 -18.70 -10.70
N PHE A 190 5.00 -19.66 -11.46
CA PHE A 190 5.60 -20.73 -12.29
C PHE A 190 7.00 -21.31 -12.04
N ASP A 191 8.03 -20.51 -11.75
CA ASP A 191 9.40 -20.96 -11.49
C ASP A 191 10.13 -20.02 -10.52
N ARG A 192 10.80 -20.57 -9.50
CA ARG A 192 11.22 -19.82 -8.30
C ARG A 192 12.37 -18.82 -8.51
N LYS A 193 13.04 -18.82 -9.67
CA LYS A 193 14.33 -18.11 -9.88
C LYS A 193 14.51 -17.40 -11.23
N THR A 194 13.51 -17.38 -12.12
CA THR A 194 13.63 -16.76 -13.45
C THR A 194 12.35 -16.09 -13.91
N TRP A 195 12.45 -15.05 -14.74
CA TRP A 195 11.30 -14.52 -15.47
C TRP A 195 10.97 -15.43 -16.66
N ARG A 196 9.67 -15.67 -16.90
CA ARG A 196 9.19 -16.51 -18.01
C ARG A 196 7.96 -15.90 -18.65
N ILE A 197 7.93 -15.87 -19.98
CA ILE A 197 6.70 -15.63 -20.75
C ILE A 197 5.90 -16.94 -20.77
N VAL A 198 4.69 -16.90 -20.25
CA VAL A 198 3.73 -18.00 -20.21
C VAL A 198 2.73 -17.80 -21.35
N ASN A 199 2.49 -18.86 -22.13
CA ASN A 199 1.57 -18.81 -23.27
C ASN A 199 0.10 -18.94 -22.84
N VAL A 200 -0.83 -18.56 -23.72
CA VAL A 200 -2.29 -18.54 -23.45
C VAL A 200 -2.80 -19.90 -22.99
N GLU A 201 -2.38 -20.98 -23.65
CA GLU A 201 -2.81 -22.35 -23.30
C GLU A 201 -2.42 -22.73 -21.87
N GLU A 202 -1.20 -22.38 -21.45
CA GLU A 202 -0.68 -22.63 -20.12
C GLU A 202 -1.34 -21.73 -19.06
N CYS A 203 -1.65 -20.47 -19.41
CA CYS A 203 -2.46 -19.57 -18.58
C CYS A 203 -3.87 -20.13 -18.32
N VAL A 204 -4.56 -20.60 -19.35
CA VAL A 204 -5.91 -21.17 -19.19
C VAL A 204 -5.85 -22.51 -18.44
N LYS A 205 -5.00 -23.45 -18.87
CA LYS A 205 -4.98 -24.83 -18.31
C LYS A 205 -4.36 -24.93 -16.93
N LYS A 206 -3.28 -24.20 -16.63
CA LYS A 206 -2.52 -24.33 -15.37
C LYS A 206 -2.74 -23.18 -14.38
N LEU A 207 -3.02 -21.97 -14.89
CA LEU A 207 -3.33 -20.82 -14.04
C LEU A 207 -4.82 -20.59 -13.84
N GLN A 208 -5.69 -21.20 -14.67
CA GLN A 208 -7.15 -21.04 -14.63
C GLN A 208 -7.57 -19.57 -14.80
N LEU A 209 -6.83 -18.83 -15.64
CA LEU A 209 -7.15 -17.48 -16.06
C LEU A 209 -8.13 -17.51 -17.25
N SER A 210 -8.90 -16.44 -17.45
CA SER A 210 -9.82 -16.33 -18.60
C SER A 210 -9.09 -16.54 -19.94
N PRO A 211 -9.74 -17.19 -20.94
CA PRO A 211 -9.23 -17.28 -22.31
C PRO A 211 -8.94 -15.93 -22.99
N ARG A 212 -9.41 -14.81 -22.43
CA ARG A 212 -9.07 -13.45 -22.88
C ARG A 212 -7.63 -13.03 -22.53
N VAL A 213 -6.95 -13.74 -21.62
CA VAL A 213 -5.55 -13.45 -21.26
C VAL A 213 -4.62 -13.80 -22.42
N VAL A 214 -4.05 -12.77 -23.04
CA VAL A 214 -3.15 -12.88 -24.21
C VAL A 214 -1.72 -13.35 -23.87
N GLY A 215 -1.35 -13.39 -22.59
CA GLY A 215 -0.05 -13.84 -22.11
C GLY A 215 0.21 -13.45 -20.65
N THR A 216 1.27 -13.96 -20.05
CA THR A 216 1.65 -13.64 -18.67
C THR A 216 3.17 -13.65 -18.50
N ILE A 217 3.69 -12.76 -17.65
CA ILE A 217 5.10 -12.77 -17.23
C ILE A 217 5.16 -13.28 -15.79
N SER A 218 5.78 -14.44 -15.59
CA SER A 218 6.08 -15.01 -14.28
C SER A 218 7.30 -14.30 -13.68
N THR A 219 7.29 -13.97 -12.39
CA THR A 219 8.44 -13.46 -11.63
C THR A 219 8.24 -13.66 -10.12
N THR A 220 9.32 -13.88 -9.36
CA THR A 220 9.26 -14.05 -7.90
C THR A 220 8.60 -12.85 -7.23
N ALA A 221 7.61 -13.14 -6.39
CA ALA A 221 6.77 -12.20 -5.69
C ALA A 221 6.56 -12.69 -4.24
N GLY A 222 6.03 -11.84 -3.38
CA GLY A 222 5.61 -12.25 -2.04
C GLY A 222 4.31 -11.61 -1.58
N ALA A 223 3.85 -12.08 -0.43
CA ALA A 223 2.72 -11.53 0.28
C ALA A 223 3.01 -11.50 1.78
N ALA A 224 2.44 -10.54 2.50
CA ALA A 224 2.47 -10.44 3.96
C ALA A 224 1.19 -9.78 4.47
N HIS A 225 0.83 -10.05 5.72
CA HIS A 225 -0.21 -9.36 6.46
C HIS A 225 0.37 -8.05 7.05
N PRO A 226 0.11 -6.86 6.46
CA PRO A 226 0.94 -5.67 6.73
C PRO A 226 0.86 -5.12 8.15
N CYS A 227 -0.32 -5.21 8.80
CA CYS A 227 -0.45 -4.80 10.20
C CYS A 227 0.36 -5.71 11.13
N ARG A 228 0.25 -7.04 11.01
CA ARG A 228 1.00 -8.00 11.84
C ARG A 228 2.50 -7.89 11.64
N LEU A 229 2.96 -7.68 10.40
CA LEU A 229 4.36 -7.33 10.12
C LEU A 229 4.80 -6.12 10.97
N VAL A 230 4.07 -5.00 10.91
CA VAL A 230 4.42 -3.78 11.65
C VAL A 230 4.28 -3.95 13.16
N THR A 231 3.16 -4.47 13.65
CA THR A 231 2.90 -4.61 15.09
C THR A 231 3.79 -5.67 15.73
N GLY A 232 4.18 -6.72 14.98
CA GLY A 232 5.15 -7.71 15.43
C GLY A 232 6.51 -7.06 15.71
N VAL A 233 7.08 -6.35 14.72
CA VAL A 233 8.33 -5.59 14.91
C VAL A 233 8.20 -4.60 16.06
N LEU A 234 7.11 -3.82 16.13
CA LEU A 234 6.90 -2.86 17.22
C LEU A 234 6.81 -3.53 18.61
N SER A 235 6.22 -4.72 18.73
CA SER A 235 6.17 -5.48 19.98
C SER A 235 7.58 -5.87 20.42
N ARG A 236 8.38 -6.43 19.50
CA ARG A 236 9.77 -6.80 19.78
C ARG A 236 10.63 -5.60 20.17
N LEU A 237 10.40 -4.41 19.57
CA LEU A 237 11.12 -3.19 19.96
C LEU A 237 10.72 -2.69 21.35
N LEU A 238 9.44 -2.78 21.73
CA LEU A 238 8.96 -2.45 23.08
C LEU A 238 9.47 -3.45 24.13
N GLU A 239 9.52 -4.74 23.78
CA GLU A 239 10.04 -5.83 24.62
C GLU A 239 11.56 -5.72 24.85
N ARG A 240 12.33 -5.44 23.78
CA ARG A 240 13.80 -5.35 23.84
C ARG A 240 14.32 -4.02 24.40
N HIS A 241 13.64 -2.91 24.10
CA HIS A 241 14.11 -1.57 24.47
C HIS A 241 13.11 -0.80 25.38
N PRO A 242 12.57 -1.37 26.47
CA PRO A 242 11.47 -0.77 27.26
C PRO A 242 11.85 0.55 27.98
N LYS A 243 13.13 0.90 28.03
CA LYS A 243 13.61 2.19 28.54
C LYS A 243 13.77 3.24 27.43
N ASN A 244 14.09 2.80 26.21
CA ASN A 244 14.54 3.66 25.13
C ASN A 244 13.47 3.86 24.06
N PHE A 245 12.62 2.87 23.77
CA PHE A 245 11.56 2.96 22.78
C PHE A 245 10.17 3.10 23.43
N HIS A 246 9.42 4.12 23.02
CA HIS A 246 8.08 4.41 23.52
C HIS A 246 7.12 4.69 22.36
N LEU A 247 5.95 4.06 22.37
CA LEU A 247 4.92 4.24 21.33
C LEU A 247 3.66 4.87 21.95
N PHE A 248 3.26 6.05 21.46
CA PHE A 248 2.06 6.75 21.90
C PHE A 248 1.06 6.87 20.75
N THR A 249 0.07 5.99 20.77
CA THR A 249 -1.11 6.05 19.89
C THR A 249 -2.08 7.16 20.34
N GLN A 250 -3.09 7.47 19.53
CA GLN A 250 -4.08 8.52 19.80
C GLN A 250 -3.45 9.90 20.13
N THR A 251 -2.27 10.16 19.57
CA THR A 251 -1.39 11.31 19.85
C THR A 251 -1.02 12.02 18.55
N PRO A 252 -1.96 12.73 17.90
CA PRO A 252 -1.66 13.50 16.71
C PRO A 252 -0.62 14.58 17.00
N CYS A 253 0.49 14.54 16.26
CA CYS A 253 1.41 15.68 16.14
C CYS A 253 0.70 16.81 15.39
N LEU A 254 0.59 17.97 16.02
CA LEU A 254 -0.10 19.15 15.53
C LEU A 254 0.87 20.15 14.87
N SER A 255 2.09 20.26 15.38
CA SER A 255 3.14 21.12 14.82
C SER A 255 4.54 20.66 15.24
N VAL A 256 5.53 21.05 14.44
CA VAL A 256 6.96 20.89 14.74
C VAL A 256 7.62 22.25 14.56
N THR A 257 8.29 22.75 15.59
CA THR A 257 8.96 24.06 15.58
C THR A 257 10.39 23.93 16.07
N SER A 258 11.36 24.48 15.35
CA SER A 258 12.76 24.51 15.81
C SER A 258 12.97 25.54 16.91
N GLU A 259 13.82 25.21 17.88
CA GLU A 259 14.21 26.04 19.02
C GLU A 259 15.66 26.51 18.88
N GLY A 260 15.94 27.77 19.26
CA GLY A 260 17.28 28.36 19.21
C GLY A 260 17.92 28.28 17.81
N ASP A 261 19.21 27.97 17.77
CA ASP A 261 19.99 27.78 16.54
C ASP A 261 19.72 26.40 15.89
N HIS A 262 18.44 26.03 15.75
CA HIS A 262 17.96 24.73 15.25
C HIS A 262 18.54 23.49 15.96
N SER A 263 19.03 23.64 17.19
CA SER A 263 19.63 22.55 17.96
C SER A 263 18.61 21.57 18.54
N PHE A 264 17.35 22.00 18.68
CA PHE A 264 16.23 21.19 19.13
C PHE A 264 14.95 21.52 18.34
N TYR A 265 13.98 20.63 18.43
CA TYR A 265 12.62 20.79 17.92
C TYR A 265 11.62 20.54 19.05
N SER A 266 10.62 21.40 19.16
CA SER A 266 9.41 21.13 19.93
C SER A 266 8.38 20.44 19.03
N VAL A 267 7.98 19.22 19.39
CA VAL A 267 6.92 18.46 18.72
C VAL A 267 5.65 18.56 19.57
N SER A 268 4.71 19.41 19.14
CA SER A 268 3.48 19.68 19.87
C SER A 268 2.39 18.68 19.49
N THR A 269 1.70 18.12 20.48
CA THR A 269 0.63 17.12 20.30
C THR A 269 -0.63 17.53 21.05
N SER A 270 -1.73 16.80 20.86
CA SER A 270 -2.95 16.96 21.66
C SER A 270 -2.79 16.63 23.15
N ARG A 271 -1.69 15.96 23.55
CA ARG A 271 -1.44 15.46 24.91
C ARG A 271 -0.26 16.14 25.61
N GLY A 272 0.33 17.16 24.99
CA GLY A 272 1.55 17.84 25.46
C GLY A 272 2.63 17.93 24.38
N THR A 273 3.81 18.41 24.76
CA THR A 273 4.93 18.65 23.83
C THR A 273 6.13 17.80 24.21
N VAL A 274 6.74 17.15 23.22
CA VAL A 274 8.00 16.41 23.37
C VAL A 274 9.11 17.23 22.70
N ARG A 275 10.17 17.57 23.44
CA ARG A 275 11.36 18.21 22.84
C ARG A 275 12.30 17.13 22.29
N ALA A 276 12.83 17.34 21.09
CA ALA A 276 13.68 16.36 20.40
C ALA A 276 14.91 16.98 19.73
N ARG A 277 15.97 16.19 19.49
CA ARG A 277 17.08 16.61 18.60
C ARG A 277 16.78 16.29 17.13
N HIS A 278 16.10 15.18 16.87
CA HIS A 278 15.72 14.76 15.51
C HIS A 278 14.23 14.47 15.41
N VAL A 279 13.62 14.82 14.27
CA VAL A 279 12.21 14.55 13.97
C VAL A 279 12.09 13.83 12.63
N ILE A 280 11.47 12.65 12.65
CA ILE A 280 11.32 11.78 11.48
C ILE A 280 9.86 11.80 11.01
N HIS A 281 9.61 12.40 9.86
CA HIS A 281 8.27 12.48 9.26
C HIS A 281 7.94 11.19 8.47
N ALA A 282 7.27 10.24 9.11
CA ALA A 282 6.80 8.98 8.51
C ALA A 282 5.29 9.01 8.15
N THR A 283 4.71 10.20 7.97
CA THR A 283 3.26 10.44 7.86
C THR A 283 2.65 10.25 6.47
N ASN A 284 3.39 9.73 5.48
CA ASN A 284 2.90 9.46 4.12
C ASN A 284 2.15 10.69 3.53
N ALA A 285 0.91 10.53 3.04
CA ALA A 285 0.12 11.59 2.41
C ALA A 285 -0.15 12.81 3.32
N TRP A 286 -0.06 12.65 4.64
CA TRP A 286 -0.25 13.75 5.61
C TRP A 286 1.01 14.61 5.81
N VAL A 287 2.14 14.30 5.17
CA VAL A 287 3.42 15.02 5.35
C VAL A 287 3.32 16.52 5.08
N SER A 288 2.50 16.93 4.10
CA SER A 288 2.30 18.34 3.73
C SER A 288 1.48 19.17 4.73
N HIS A 289 0.91 18.52 5.76
CA HIS A 289 0.35 19.20 6.92
C HIS A 289 1.45 19.81 7.80
N LEU A 290 2.47 19.02 8.14
CA LEU A 290 3.59 19.43 8.99
C LEU A 290 4.72 20.11 8.21
N LEU A 291 4.89 19.76 6.93
CA LEU A 291 5.91 20.33 6.03
C LEU A 291 5.23 21.02 4.82
N PRO A 292 4.84 22.30 4.94
CA PRO A 292 4.16 23.04 3.85
C PRO A 292 4.91 23.03 2.51
N GLN A 293 6.23 22.89 2.52
CA GLN A 293 7.09 22.79 1.33
C GLN A 293 6.84 21.50 0.51
N MET A 294 6.17 20.51 1.09
CA MET A 294 5.74 19.28 0.40
C MET A 294 4.37 19.41 -0.27
N ARG A 295 3.65 20.53 -0.09
CA ARG A 295 2.48 20.87 -0.93
C ARG A 295 2.91 20.91 -2.40
N LYS A 296 2.03 20.49 -3.31
CA LYS A 296 2.34 20.19 -4.73
C LYS A 296 3.36 19.09 -5.01
N ARG A 297 4.17 18.64 -4.05
CA ARG A 297 5.15 17.54 -4.22
C ARG A 297 4.58 16.18 -3.80
N VAL A 298 3.80 16.16 -2.72
CA VAL A 298 3.03 15.00 -2.25
C VAL A 298 1.56 15.36 -2.30
N VAL A 299 0.82 14.72 -3.20
CA VAL A 299 -0.62 14.93 -3.38
C VAL A 299 -1.35 13.71 -2.82
N PRO A 300 -2.20 13.86 -1.78
CA PRO A 300 -3.00 12.76 -1.25
C PRO A 300 -3.94 12.19 -2.33
N ALA A 301 -3.86 10.88 -2.55
CA ALA A 301 -4.82 10.13 -3.36
C ALA A 301 -5.54 9.07 -2.52
N ARG A 302 -6.84 8.89 -2.74
CA ARG A 302 -7.63 7.84 -2.09
C ARG A 302 -7.73 6.63 -3.02
N GLY A 303 -7.18 5.51 -2.60
CA GLY A 303 -7.45 4.20 -3.19
C GLY A 303 -8.42 3.39 -2.32
N HIS A 304 -9.13 2.43 -2.91
CA HIS A 304 -9.98 1.47 -2.20
C HIS A 304 -9.52 0.06 -2.54
N MET A 305 -9.33 -0.77 -1.52
CA MET A 305 -9.15 -2.22 -1.65
C MET A 305 -10.48 -2.92 -1.39
N SER A 306 -10.66 -4.12 -1.94
CA SER A 306 -11.73 -5.03 -1.51
C SER A 306 -11.14 -6.38 -1.13
N ALA A 307 -11.61 -6.92 0.00
CA ALA A 307 -11.44 -8.32 0.36
C ALA A 307 -12.69 -9.07 -0.11
N GLN A 308 -12.51 -10.16 -0.84
CA GLN A 308 -13.62 -10.99 -1.33
C GLN A 308 -13.30 -12.46 -1.12
N ARG A 309 -14.31 -13.29 -0.81
CA ARG A 309 -14.12 -14.74 -0.77
C ARG A 309 -14.28 -15.31 -2.19
N PRO A 310 -13.45 -16.29 -2.60
CA PRO A 310 -13.66 -16.99 -3.87
C PRO A 310 -15.08 -17.56 -3.96
N GLY A 311 -15.77 -17.29 -5.07
CA GLY A 311 -17.07 -17.90 -5.36
C GLY A 311 -16.94 -19.37 -5.76
N VAL A 312 -18.04 -20.12 -5.62
CA VAL A 312 -18.09 -21.57 -5.89
C VAL A 312 -17.82 -21.99 -7.35
N GLY A 313 -17.71 -21.01 -8.27
CA GLY A 313 -17.34 -21.23 -9.68
C GLY A 313 -15.83 -21.44 -9.90
N LEU A 314 -14.99 -21.05 -8.94
CA LEU A 314 -13.60 -21.49 -8.90
C LEU A 314 -13.58 -22.92 -8.35
N GLY A 315 -13.02 -23.85 -9.13
CA GLY A 315 -13.36 -25.27 -9.07
C GLY A 315 -13.28 -25.97 -7.69
N GLN A 316 -13.98 -27.10 -7.61
CA GLN A 316 -14.26 -27.94 -6.43
C GLN A 316 -13.11 -28.16 -5.41
N ALA A 317 -11.85 -27.98 -5.81
CA ALA A 317 -10.67 -28.14 -4.97
C ALA A 317 -10.49 -27.08 -3.86
N ILE A 318 -11.24 -25.97 -3.87
CA ILE A 318 -11.11 -24.89 -2.87
C ILE A 318 -11.96 -25.14 -1.61
N LEU A 319 -13.07 -25.86 -1.73
CA LEU A 319 -14.12 -25.93 -0.68
C LEU A 319 -14.03 -27.17 0.22
N GLN A 320 -13.09 -28.09 -0.02
CA GLN A 320 -12.94 -29.31 0.79
C GLN A 320 -12.18 -29.03 2.10
N ARG A 321 -12.88 -28.45 3.08
CA ARG A 321 -12.54 -28.56 4.51
C ARG A 321 -12.88 -30.00 4.93
N PRO A 322 -11.97 -30.78 5.55
CA PRO A 322 -12.34 -32.04 6.20
C PRO A 322 -13.06 -31.70 7.51
N VAL A 323 -14.36 -31.45 7.41
CA VAL A 323 -15.26 -31.33 8.55
C VAL A 323 -15.94 -32.69 8.73
N ASP A 324 -15.66 -33.30 9.88
CA ASP A 324 -16.34 -34.45 10.48
C ASP A 324 -16.34 -35.78 9.69
N THR A 325 -15.37 -36.66 9.98
CA THR A 325 -15.61 -38.13 10.11
C THR A 325 -14.40 -38.90 10.66
N ILE A 326 -14.54 -39.38 11.90
CA ILE A 326 -13.96 -40.61 12.46
C ILE A 326 -15.13 -41.29 13.20
N PRO A 327 -15.32 -42.63 13.24
CA PRO A 327 -14.67 -43.76 12.54
C PRO A 327 -15.65 -44.42 11.52
N GLN A 328 -15.53 -45.64 10.95
CA GLN A 328 -14.61 -46.79 10.98
C GLN A 328 -14.30 -47.27 9.53
N ALA A 329 -13.42 -48.26 9.35
CA ALA A 329 -13.30 -49.04 8.11
C ALA A 329 -14.09 -50.37 8.21
N ASN A 330 -14.86 -50.72 7.17
CA ASN A 330 -15.54 -52.01 7.05
C ASN A 330 -14.69 -52.98 6.19
N PRO A 331 -14.30 -54.18 6.65
CA PRO A 331 -13.29 -55.00 5.95
C PRO A 331 -13.72 -55.70 4.65
N ASN A 332 -15.00 -55.63 4.25
CA ASN A 332 -15.61 -56.60 3.33
C ASN A 332 -16.01 -56.09 1.93
N ASP A 333 -15.83 -54.81 1.60
CA ASP A 333 -16.19 -54.30 0.26
C ASP A 333 -15.12 -54.65 -0.79
N SER A 334 -15.23 -55.85 -1.34
CA SER A 334 -14.47 -56.31 -2.50
C SER A 334 -15.04 -55.75 -3.81
N VAL A 335 -14.15 -55.29 -4.69
CA VAL A 335 -14.40 -54.82 -6.08
C VAL A 335 -14.98 -53.40 -6.19
N LEU A 336 -14.08 -52.44 -6.45
CA LEU A 336 -14.41 -51.19 -7.14
C LEU A 336 -13.75 -51.17 -8.51
N THR A 337 -14.57 -51.12 -9.55
CA THR A 337 -14.15 -51.02 -10.95
C THR A 337 -13.46 -49.68 -11.20
N LEU A 338 -12.23 -49.69 -11.71
CA LEU A 338 -11.49 -48.48 -12.06
C LEU A 338 -12.00 -47.87 -13.38
N THR A 339 -13.10 -47.12 -13.30
CA THR A 339 -13.39 -46.07 -14.30
C THR A 339 -12.48 -44.88 -14.06
N GLU A 340 -11.87 -44.33 -15.12
CA GLU A 340 -10.93 -43.21 -15.00
C GLU A 340 -11.52 -42.01 -14.25
N PRO A 341 -10.82 -41.46 -13.23
CA PRO A 341 -11.17 -40.16 -12.70
C PRO A 341 -10.61 -39.07 -13.63
N ALA A 342 -11.48 -38.46 -14.43
CA ALA A 342 -11.19 -37.35 -15.35
C ALA A 342 -10.84 -36.01 -14.63
N THR A 343 -10.19 -36.07 -13.47
CA THR A 343 -10.00 -34.94 -12.56
C THR A 343 -8.86 -34.02 -12.99
N PRO A 344 -9.11 -32.71 -13.16
CA PRO A 344 -8.05 -31.70 -13.23
C PRO A 344 -7.31 -31.59 -11.88
N PRO A 345 -6.10 -31.00 -11.84
CA PRO A 345 -5.29 -30.98 -10.63
C PRO A 345 -6.01 -30.24 -9.49
N LYS A 346 -5.98 -30.87 -8.30
CA LYS A 346 -6.31 -30.21 -7.04
C LYS A 346 -5.35 -29.02 -6.80
N SER A 347 -5.78 -28.05 -6.00
CA SER A 347 -4.96 -27.00 -5.36
C SER A 347 -4.49 -25.73 -6.14
N SER A 348 -5.13 -25.33 -7.25
CA SER A 348 -4.70 -24.13 -8.02
C SER A 348 -4.85 -22.75 -7.34
N TRP A 349 -5.63 -22.62 -6.24
CA TRP A 349 -5.92 -21.33 -5.59
C TRP A 349 -5.72 -21.34 -4.05
N LEU A 350 -4.82 -22.16 -3.50
CA LEU A 350 -4.62 -22.33 -2.04
C LEU A 350 -3.90 -21.16 -1.31
N GLY A 351 -4.15 -19.90 -1.65
CA GLY A 351 -3.51 -18.78 -0.95
C GLY A 351 -2.04 -18.57 -1.29
N THR A 352 -1.53 -19.24 -2.33
CA THR A 352 -0.11 -19.26 -2.69
C THR A 352 0.24 -18.36 -3.86
N ARG A 353 -0.70 -17.67 -4.50
CA ARG A 353 -0.46 -16.88 -5.73
C ARG A 353 -0.73 -15.38 -5.53
N SER A 354 -0.13 -14.58 -6.41
CA SER A 354 -0.42 -13.15 -6.53
C SER A 354 -0.26 -12.70 -7.98
N TRP A 355 -1.06 -11.73 -8.40
CA TRP A 355 -1.19 -11.30 -9.80
C TRP A 355 -1.11 -9.79 -9.93
N VAL A 356 -0.51 -9.31 -11.01
CA VAL A 356 -0.67 -7.94 -11.52
C VAL A 356 -1.24 -8.05 -12.93
N MET A 357 -2.36 -7.40 -13.16
CA MET A 357 -3.17 -7.47 -14.37
C MET A 357 -3.07 -6.13 -15.09
N HIS A 358 -2.80 -6.15 -16.39
CA HIS A 358 -2.64 -4.94 -17.22
C HIS A 358 -3.62 -4.96 -18.39
N GLY A 359 -4.25 -3.83 -18.67
CA GLY A 359 -5.09 -3.58 -19.85
C GLY A 359 -5.19 -2.08 -20.10
N ASP A 360 -5.35 -1.62 -21.35
CA ASP A 360 -5.64 -0.22 -21.73
C ASP A 360 -4.91 0.92 -20.97
N GLY A 361 -3.63 0.71 -20.62
CA GLY A 361 -2.81 1.68 -19.88
C GLY A 361 -3.12 1.77 -18.38
N ILE A 362 -3.93 0.86 -17.85
CA ILE A 362 -4.27 0.72 -16.43
C ILE A 362 -3.73 -0.60 -15.87
N TYR A 363 -3.74 -0.73 -14.54
CA TYR A 363 -3.43 -1.99 -13.87
C TYR A 363 -4.28 -2.20 -12.61
N ASP A 364 -4.57 -3.47 -12.35
CA ASP A 364 -5.14 -3.99 -11.11
C ASP A 364 -4.21 -5.10 -10.58
N TYR A 365 -4.38 -5.51 -9.33
CA TYR A 365 -3.65 -6.61 -8.71
C TYR A 365 -4.55 -7.40 -7.75
N LEU A 366 -4.19 -8.67 -7.57
CA LEU A 366 -4.87 -9.63 -6.71
C LEU A 366 -3.83 -10.38 -5.91
N THR A 367 -3.93 -10.35 -4.57
CA THR A 367 -3.11 -11.17 -3.68
C THR A 367 -4.00 -12.11 -2.88
N GLN A 368 -3.68 -13.41 -2.87
CA GLN A 368 -4.43 -14.38 -2.09
C GLN A 368 -3.92 -14.44 -0.64
N GLN A 369 -4.84 -14.60 0.31
CA GLN A 369 -4.51 -14.89 1.70
C GLN A 369 -4.26 -16.38 1.92
N PRO A 370 -3.34 -16.75 2.85
CA PRO A 370 -3.07 -18.15 3.14
C PRO A 370 -4.32 -18.85 3.70
N LEU A 371 -4.29 -20.18 3.71
CA LEU A 371 -5.35 -20.96 4.35
C LEU A 371 -5.49 -20.61 5.84
N PRO A 372 -6.70 -20.74 6.41
CA PRO A 372 -6.91 -20.62 7.85
C PRO A 372 -5.97 -21.51 8.67
N THR A 373 -5.42 -20.96 9.75
CA THR A 373 -4.69 -21.68 10.79
C THR A 373 -5.51 -21.68 12.09
N PRO A 374 -5.23 -22.54 13.08
CA PRO A 374 -5.91 -22.48 14.37
C PRO A 374 -5.77 -21.13 15.10
N ALA A 375 -4.71 -20.36 14.81
CA ALA A 375 -4.48 -19.01 15.31
C ALA A 375 -5.15 -17.90 14.47
N TYR A 376 -5.72 -18.23 13.32
CA TYR A 376 -6.30 -17.27 12.37
C TYR A 376 -7.31 -17.95 11.45
N ASP A 377 -8.61 -17.72 11.67
CA ASP A 377 -9.70 -18.16 10.76
C ASP A 377 -10.23 -16.99 9.90
N PRO A 378 -9.48 -16.52 8.87
CA PRO A 378 -10.04 -15.70 7.80
C PRO A 378 -10.88 -16.64 6.95
N THR A 379 -12.17 -16.68 7.24
CA THR A 379 -13.24 -17.31 6.46
C THR A 379 -12.90 -17.57 4.98
N THR A 380 -12.30 -18.74 4.70
CA THR A 380 -11.87 -19.24 3.39
C THR A 380 -11.05 -18.27 2.51
N ALA A 381 -9.71 -18.37 2.59
CA ALA A 381 -8.72 -17.98 1.56
C ALA A 381 -9.08 -16.70 0.75
N GLU A 382 -9.14 -15.57 1.44
CA GLU A 382 -9.67 -14.33 0.85
C GLU A 382 -8.76 -13.72 -0.23
N PHE A 383 -9.39 -13.06 -1.19
CA PHE A 383 -8.77 -12.37 -2.32
C PHE A 383 -8.73 -10.87 -2.05
N MET A 384 -7.53 -10.32 -1.95
CA MET A 384 -7.28 -8.90 -1.78
C MET A 384 -7.08 -8.25 -3.14
N PHE A 385 -8.06 -7.48 -3.59
CA PHE A 385 -8.05 -6.74 -4.85
C PHE A 385 -7.70 -5.28 -4.63
N GLY A 386 -6.86 -4.73 -5.52
CA GLY A 386 -6.51 -3.31 -5.53
C GLY A 386 -5.96 -2.84 -6.88
N GLY A 387 -5.97 -1.53 -7.11
CA GLY A 387 -5.57 -0.93 -8.40
C GLY A 387 -6.39 0.33 -8.72
N GLY A 388 -6.61 0.59 -10.02
CA GLY A 388 -7.62 1.55 -10.49
C GLY A 388 -7.26 3.05 -10.50
N LEU A 389 -6.05 3.45 -10.11
CA LEU A 389 -5.65 4.88 -9.96
C LEU A 389 -5.76 5.76 -11.23
N ALA A 390 -5.93 5.15 -12.40
CA ALA A 390 -5.75 5.81 -13.70
C ALA A 390 -7.02 6.41 -14.35
N ARG A 391 -8.25 6.09 -13.87
CA ARG A 391 -9.50 6.62 -14.46
C ARG A 391 -10.56 7.13 -13.47
N GLY A 392 -10.30 7.09 -12.17
CA GLY A 392 -11.29 7.49 -11.16
C GLY A 392 -12.42 6.47 -10.97
N GLU A 393 -12.29 5.27 -11.56
CA GLU A 393 -13.11 4.12 -11.21
C GLU A 393 -12.77 3.73 -9.76
N LEU A 394 -13.77 3.82 -8.88
CA LEU A 394 -13.60 3.75 -7.42
C LEU A 394 -13.37 2.32 -6.88
N SER A 395 -13.23 1.35 -7.78
CA SER A 395 -13.02 -0.07 -7.55
C SER A 395 -11.85 -0.55 -8.41
N GLY A 396 -10.86 -1.20 -7.79
CA GLY A 396 -9.83 -1.96 -8.50
C GLY A 396 -10.43 -3.21 -9.13
N GLY A 397 -11.19 -3.01 -10.20
CA GLY A 397 -12.04 -4.01 -10.85
C GLY A 397 -12.40 -3.70 -12.30
N GLY A 398 -11.83 -2.63 -12.88
CA GLY A 398 -12.01 -2.32 -14.29
C GLY A 398 -11.42 -3.41 -15.20
N VAL A 399 -10.28 -4.00 -14.80
CA VAL A 399 -9.66 -5.12 -15.53
C VAL A 399 -10.22 -6.49 -15.07
N LEU A 400 -10.74 -6.59 -13.84
CA LEU A 400 -11.22 -7.86 -13.28
C LEU A 400 -12.41 -8.45 -14.03
N LYS A 401 -13.31 -7.60 -14.54
CA LYS A 401 -14.48 -8.05 -15.29
C LYS A 401 -14.08 -8.89 -16.51
N ASP A 402 -13.04 -8.48 -17.23
CA ASP A 402 -12.57 -9.19 -18.44
C ASP A 402 -11.65 -10.40 -18.13
N ILE A 403 -11.28 -10.63 -16.88
CA ILE A 403 -10.38 -11.72 -16.47
C ILE A 403 -11.11 -12.87 -15.75
N PHE A 404 -12.32 -12.62 -15.23
CA PHE A 404 -13.15 -13.63 -14.55
C PHE A 404 -14.55 -13.83 -15.15
N GLU A 405 -14.99 -12.99 -16.11
CA GLU A 405 -16.12 -13.26 -17.04
C GLU A 405 -15.63 -13.60 -18.47
#